data_AF-A0A7C4D1V3-F1
#
_entry.id   AF-A0A7C4D1V3-F1
#
_cell.length_a   1.000
_cell.length_b   1.000
_cell.length_c   1.000
_cell.angle_alpha   90.00
_cell.angle_beta   90.00
_cell.angle_gamma   90.00
#
_symmetry.space_group_name_H-M   'P 1'
#
loop_
_entity.id
_entity.type
_entity.pdbx_description
1 polymer ?
#
loop_
_entity_poly.entity_id
_entity_poly.type
_entity_poly.pdbx_seq_one_letter_code
_entity_poly.pdbx_strand_id
1 'polypeptide(L)' 'QLENKKFDLIVSNPPLAAGYKILFPLIEGAKEHLKENGSLVLVLRKGLNTIPKKMFETFGNVNIIIKKSGYRVFQSIKR' A
#
# COMPACT_ATOMS: atom_id res chain seq x y z
N GLN A 1 -14.11 15.57 1.80
CA GLN A 1 -14.86 14.80 0.79
C GLN A 1 -13.86 14.19 -0.19
N LEU A 2 -13.59 12.88 -0.06
CA LEU A 2 -12.84 12.05 -1.02
C LEU A 2 -13.77 11.29 -1.97
N GLU A 3 -15.07 11.32 -1.70
CA GLU A 3 -16.10 10.66 -2.50
C GLU A 3 -15.95 11.08 -3.97
N ASN A 4 -15.70 10.08 -4.82
CA ASN A 4 -15.48 10.15 -6.26
C ASN A 4 -14.12 10.66 -6.78
N LYS A 5 -13.14 11.00 -5.92
CA LYS A 5 -11.80 11.32 -6.41
C LYS A 5 -10.98 10.04 -6.62
N LYS A 6 -10.36 9.93 -7.80
CA LYS A 6 -9.38 8.89 -8.12
C LYS A 6 -7.98 9.50 -8.28
N PHE A 7 -6.97 8.78 -7.84
CA PHE A 7 -5.58 9.20 -7.87
C PHE A 7 -4.74 8.28 -8.77
N ASP A 8 -3.70 8.84 -9.37
CA ASP A 8 -2.68 8.07 -10.10
C ASP A 8 -1.68 7.41 -9.14
N LEU A 9 -1.49 8.01 -7.96
CA LEU A 9 -0.53 7.57 -6.95
C LEU A 9 -1.05 7.86 -5.55
N ILE A 10 -0.99 6.85 -4.67
CA ILE A 10 -1.20 6.97 -3.23
C ILE A 10 0.10 6.50 -2.55
N VAL A 11 0.72 7.36 -1.75
CA VAL A 11 1.94 7.05 -0.98
C VAL A 11 1.65 7.20 0.50
N SER A 12 2.11 6.25 1.31
CA SER A 12 2.02 6.36 2.77
C SER A 12 3.20 5.72 3.48
N ASN A 13 3.62 6.34 4.59
CA ASN A 13 4.46 5.74 5.62
C ASN A 13 3.58 5.49 6.86
N PRO A 14 2.75 4.44 6.83
CA PRO A 14 1.70 4.27 7.82
C PRO A 14 2.27 3.99 9.23
N PRO A 15 1.64 4.50 10.30
CA PRO A 15 2.06 4.22 11.66
C PRO A 15 1.90 2.72 11.96
N LEU A 16 3.01 2.02 12.21
CA LEU A 16 3.00 0.58 12.48
C LEU A 16 2.21 0.22 13.75
N ALA A 17 2.18 1.13 14.73
CA ALA A 17 1.45 0.98 15.99
C ALA A 17 -0.08 0.92 15.80
N ALA A 18 -0.60 1.39 14.66
CA ALA A 18 -2.02 1.35 14.34
C ALA A 18 -2.54 -0.08 14.09
N GLY A 19 -1.63 -1.03 13.84
CA GLY A 19 -1.96 -2.43 13.64
C GLY A 19 -2.77 -2.71 12.38
N TYR A 20 -3.18 -3.97 12.21
CA TYR A 20 -3.86 -4.44 11.00
C TYR A 20 -5.26 -3.84 10.80
N LYS A 21 -5.93 -3.44 11.89
CA LYS A 21 -7.27 -2.82 11.84
C LYS A 21 -7.31 -1.52 11.05
N ILE A 22 -6.19 -0.81 10.94
CA ILE A 22 -6.10 0.45 10.18
C ILE A 22 -5.39 0.21 8.84
N LEU A 23 -4.34 -0.61 8.83
CA LEU A 23 -3.56 -0.89 7.62
C LEU A 23 -4.35 -1.63 6.54
N PHE A 24 -5.20 -2.58 6.90
CA PHE A 24 -5.93 -3.37 5.90
C PHE A 24 -7.01 -2.54 5.19
N PRO A 25 -7.88 -1.79 5.91
CA PRO A 25 -8.81 -0.87 5.27
C PRO A 25 -8.09 0.21 4.45
N LEU A 26 -6.90 0.66 4.85
CA LEU A 26 -6.11 1.61 4.06
C LEU A 26 -5.70 1.00 2.71
N ILE A 27 -5.25 -0.26 2.68
CA ILE A 27 -4.85 -0.94 1.45
C ILE A 27 -6.05 -1.18 0.53
N GLU A 28 -7.17 -1.65 1.09
CA GLU A 28 -8.41 -1.91 0.36
C GLU A 28 -9.00 -0.62 -0.20
N GLY A 29 -9.16 0.40 0.65
CA GLY A 29 -9.64 1.72 0.25
C GLY A 29 -8.72 2.40 -0.76
N ALA A 30 -7.40 2.19 -0.69
CA ALA A 30 -6.49 2.69 -1.72
C ALA A 30 -6.78 2.10 -3.10
N LYS A 31 -7.06 0.78 -3.22
CA LYS A 31 -7.44 0.19 -4.52
C LYS A 31 -8.73 0.78 -5.06
N GLU A 32 -9.69 1.06 -4.19
CA GLU A 32 -10.93 1.72 -4.58
C GLU A 32 -10.66 3.13 -5.12
N HIS A 33 -9.75 3.89 -4.51
CA HIS A 33 -9.47 5.28 -4.87
C HIS A 33 -8.35 5.48 -5.91
N LEU A 34 -7.76 4.41 -6.44
CA LEU A 34 -6.82 4.51 -7.55
C LEU A 34 -7.54 4.47 -8.91
N LYS A 35 -6.99 5.21 -9.87
CA LYS A 35 -7.29 5.03 -11.30
C LYS A 35 -6.71 3.70 -11.80
N GLU A 36 -7.16 3.28 -12.98
CA GLU A 36 -6.53 2.19 -13.70
C GLU A 36 -5.04 2.50 -13.94
N ASN A 37 -4.16 1.51 -13.77
CA ASN A 37 -2.70 1.67 -13.72
C ASN A 37 -2.15 2.59 -12.60
N GLY A 38 -3.01 3.07 -11.70
CA GLY A 38 -2.58 3.84 -10.53
C GLY A 38 -1.85 2.97 -9.50
N SER A 39 -1.05 3.58 -8.64
CA SER A 39 -0.17 2.83 -7.73
C SER A 39 -0.34 3.17 -6.25
N LEU A 40 -0.28 2.13 -5.41
CA LEU A 40 -0.14 2.26 -3.96
C LEU A 40 1.32 2.00 -3.58
N VAL A 41 1.93 2.94 -2.86
CA VAL A 41 3.30 2.82 -2.36
C VAL A 41 3.32 2.91 -0.83
N LEU A 42 3.85 1.87 -0.17
CA LEU A 42 3.99 1.83 1.28
C LEU A 42 5.45 1.72 1.70
N VAL A 43 5.87 2.55 2.65
CA VAL A 43 7.18 2.44 3.31
C VAL A 43 7.01 1.68 4.63
N LEU A 44 7.73 0.57 4.79
CA LEU A 44 7.64 -0.27 5.98
C LEU A 44 9.03 -0.69 6.48
N ARG A 45 9.18 -0.88 7.80
CA ARG A 45 10.39 -1.46 8.39
C ARG A 45 10.46 -2.96 8.08
N LYS A 46 11.68 -3.51 7.95
CA LYS A 46 11.92 -4.95 7.73
C LYS A 46 11.22 -5.80 8.81
N GLY A 47 10.73 -6.97 8.41
CA GLY A 47 10.12 -7.97 9.30
C GLY A 47 8.59 -8.01 9.29
N LEU A 48 7.92 -7.03 8.69
CA LEU A 48 6.46 -6.98 8.57
C LEU A 48 6.00 -7.62 7.25
N ASN A 49 5.96 -8.94 7.19
CA ASN A 49 5.58 -9.67 5.96
C ASN A 49 4.06 -9.71 5.71
N THR A 50 3.25 -9.50 6.75
CA THR A 50 1.78 -9.54 6.65
C THR A 50 1.20 -8.42 5.79
N ILE A 51 1.77 -7.21 5.85
CA ILE A 51 1.26 -6.06 5.10
C ILE A 51 1.50 -6.23 3.59
N PRO A 52 2.70 -6.60 3.11
CA PRO A 52 2.90 -6.95 1.70
C PRO A 52 2.02 -8.12 1.23
N LYS A 53 1.77 -9.12 2.08
CA LYS A 53 0.84 -10.21 1.76
C LYS A 53 -0.58 -9.66 1.50
N LYS A 54 -1.07 -8.77 2.35
CA LYS A 54 -2.37 -8.10 2.14
C LYS A 54 -2.37 -7.25 0.87
N MET A 55 -1.29 -6.53 0.56
CA MET A 55 -1.17 -5.81 -0.72
C MET A 55 -1.30 -6.76 -1.91
N PHE A 56 -0.64 -7.92 -1.87
CA PHE A 56 -0.76 -8.94 -2.91
C PHE A 56 -2.19 -9.51 -3.00
N GLU A 57 -2.83 -9.83 -1.88
CA GLU A 57 -4.23 -10.30 -1.86
C GLU A 57 -5.20 -9.26 -2.46
N THR A 58 -4.97 -7.97 -2.19
CA THR A 58 -5.85 -6.89 -2.68
C THR A 58 -5.57 -6.54 -4.14
N PHE A 59 -4.31 -6.42 -4.57
CA PHE A 59 -3.95 -5.94 -5.91
C PHE A 59 -3.59 -7.05 -6.91
N GLY A 60 -3.27 -8.25 -6.45
CA GLY A 60 -2.72 -9.33 -7.26
C GLY A 60 -1.22 -9.20 -7.55
N ASN A 61 -0.58 -8.11 -7.09
CA ASN A 61 0.85 -7.88 -7.22
C ASN A 61 1.39 -7.01 -6.10
N VAL A 62 2.65 -7.21 -5.73
CA VAL A 62 3.43 -6.31 -4.86
C VAL A 62 4.92 -6.46 -5.18
N ASN A 63 5.62 -5.35 -5.35
CA ASN A 63 7.06 -5.30 -5.63
C ASN A 63 7.79 -4.51 -4.56
N ILE A 64 9.02 -4.90 -4.23
CA ILE A 64 9.92 -4.06 -3.43
C ILE A 64 10.74 -3.20 -4.40
N ILE A 65 10.49 -1.91 -4.42
CA ILE A 65 11.18 -0.97 -5.33
C ILE A 65 12.42 -0.33 -4.70
N ILE A 66 12.49 -0.23 -3.36
CA ILE A 66 13.65 0.31 -2.64
C ILE A 66 13.92 -0.51 -1.38
N LYS A 67 15.20 -0.73 -1.06
CA LYS A 67 15.69 -1.32 0.19
C LYS A 67 16.80 -0.42 0.75
N LYS A 68 16.57 0.22 1.90
CA LYS A 68 17.58 1.11 2.52
C LYS A 68 17.39 1.20 4.04
N SER A 69 18.49 1.15 4.79
CA SER A 69 18.53 1.40 6.25
C SER A 69 17.50 0.62 7.08
N GLY A 70 17.22 -0.63 6.69
CA GLY A 70 16.22 -1.47 7.38
C GLY A 70 14.77 -1.18 7.01
N TYR A 71 14.52 -0.29 6.05
CA TYR A 71 13.21 -0.02 5.45
C TYR A 71 13.12 -0.60 4.04
N ARG A 72 11.89 -0.89 3.63
CA ARG A 72 11.52 -1.35 2.30
C ARG A 72 10.37 -0.49 1.79
N VAL A 73 10.43 -0.12 0.52
CA VAL A 73 9.34 0.54 -0.19
C VAL A 73 8.66 -0.49 -1.07
N PHE A 74 7.38 -0.73 -0.79
CA PHE A 74 6.53 -1.67 -1.51
C PHE A 74 5.63 -0.90 -2.47
N GLN A 75 5.38 -1.45 -3.65
CA GLN A 75 4.49 -0.89 -4.66
C GLN A 75 3.54 -1.96 -5.21
N SER A 76 2.26 -1.62 -5.29
CA SER A 76 1.24 -2.35 -6.03
C SER A 76 0.61 -1.44 -7.08
N ILE A 77 0.13 -2.03 -8.17
CA ILE A 77 -0.48 -1.32 -9.31
C ILE A 77 -1.92 -1.82 -9.42
N LYS A 78 -2.88 -0.92 -9.57
CA LYS A 78 -4.25 -1.28 -9.92
C LYS A 78 -4.30 -1.68 -11.39
N ARG A 79 -4.88 -2.86 -11.64
CA ARG A 79 -5.16 -3.45 -12.95
C ARG A 79 -6.66 -3.68 -13.08
#